data_AF-A0A379VPY0-F1
#
_entry.id   AF-A0A379VPY0-F1
#
_cell.length_a   1.000
_cell.length_b   1.000
_cell.length_c   1.000
_cell.angle_alpha   90.00
_cell.angle_beta   90.00
_cell.angle_gamma   90.00
#
_symmetry.space_group_name_H-M   'P 1'
#
loop_
_entity.id
_entity.type
_entity.pdbx_description
1 polymer ?
#
loop_
_entity_poly.entity_id
_entity_poly.type
_entity_poly.pdbx_seq_one_letter_code
_entity_poly.pdbx_strand_id
1 'polypeptide(L)'
;MGESGLTALPDRLPAHITTLVIPHNNYLTSLPTLPSGLEVLTVEDNQLTSLPPLPSGLEVLTVEDNQLTSLPPLPAGLVVLTVSGNQLTSLPPLPAGLQTLSVAGNQLTSLPPLPAGLQMLLVARNQLTSLPPLPAGLQMLSVAGNQLTRLPPLPAGLRRLLVAGNQLTSLPPLPAGLQVLSVSDNQLTSLPLLPAGLELLTLERNPQLVRLPPLPEGLQTLSVDANPQLTRLPALPSGLQRLYARNNQLTRLPESITGLSSEASVNLEGNPLSERTLQALREITSAPGYSGPRILFDMAGASAPREARALHLAAAGWLVPAREGEPAPADRWHMFGQEDNAAAFSLFLDRLSETENFMKDAGFKAQISSWLVQLAEDEALRAKTFAMATEATASCQDRVTLALHQMKNVQLVHDAEKGQYDNNLAALVATGREMFRLEKLEQIAREKAGTLALADDVEVYLAYQNKLKKALGLTSVTAEMRFFGVSGVTVSDLQAAELQVKAAEKSELREWILQWGAVTQRAGAQSAGTR
;
A
#
# COMPACT_ATOMS: atom_id res chain seq x y z
N MET A 1 -28.47 -24.88 -1.41
CA MET A 1 -28.32 -25.61 -0.13
C MET A 1 -27.18 -24.93 0.59
N GLY A 2 -27.46 -24.22 1.68
CA GLY A 2 -26.46 -23.44 2.43
C GLY A 2 -25.81 -24.25 3.54
N GLU A 3 -24.56 -23.91 3.84
CA GLU A 3 -23.85 -24.12 5.12
C GLU A 3 -23.86 -25.52 5.74
N SER A 4 -23.81 -26.57 4.92
CA SER A 4 -23.51 -27.92 5.39
C SER A 4 -22.16 -28.34 4.84
N GLY A 5 -21.16 -28.61 5.68
CA GLY A 5 -19.86 -29.17 5.28
C GLY A 5 -19.99 -30.56 4.62
N LEU A 6 -20.47 -30.57 3.38
CA LEU A 6 -20.80 -31.74 2.57
C LEU A 6 -19.52 -32.42 2.08
N THR A 7 -18.98 -33.35 2.87
CA THR A 7 -17.75 -34.05 2.51
C THR A 7 -17.87 -34.99 1.31
N ALA A 8 -19.09 -35.29 0.84
CA ALA A 8 -19.35 -36.09 -0.36
C ALA A 8 -20.70 -35.72 -1.01
N LEU A 9 -20.80 -35.96 -2.32
CA LEU A 9 -22.05 -35.91 -3.10
C LEU A 9 -22.59 -37.33 -3.36
N PRO A 10 -23.89 -37.49 -3.69
CA PRO A 10 -24.44 -38.78 -4.08
C PRO A 10 -23.75 -39.37 -5.31
N ASP A 11 -23.54 -40.69 -5.33
CA ASP A 11 -22.84 -41.40 -6.42
C ASP A 11 -23.47 -41.20 -7.81
N ARG A 12 -24.76 -40.87 -7.87
CA ARG A 12 -25.50 -40.60 -9.11
C ARG A 12 -26.29 -39.31 -8.99
N LEU A 13 -25.88 -38.31 -9.77
CA LEU A 13 -26.63 -37.09 -9.95
C LEU A 13 -27.80 -37.30 -10.93
N PRO A 14 -28.93 -36.59 -10.77
CA PRO A 14 -30.05 -36.68 -11.71
C PRO A 14 -29.63 -36.39 -13.16
N ALA A 15 -29.99 -37.29 -14.07
CA ALA A 15 -29.52 -37.26 -15.46
C ALA A 15 -29.98 -36.05 -16.30
N HIS A 16 -30.99 -35.31 -15.83
CA HIS A 16 -31.60 -34.17 -16.52
C HIS A 16 -31.00 -32.82 -16.09
N ILE A 17 -30.00 -32.81 -15.19
CA ILE A 17 -29.37 -31.57 -14.73
C ILE A 17 -28.44 -31.06 -15.83
N THR A 18 -28.66 -29.81 -16.25
CA THR A 18 -27.81 -29.06 -17.19
C THR A 18 -26.85 -28.10 -16.48
N THR A 19 -27.14 -27.73 -15.23
CA THR A 19 -26.31 -26.83 -14.43
C THR A 19 -26.08 -27.39 -13.04
N LEU A 20 -24.82 -27.57 -12.67
CA LEU A 20 -24.40 -28.02 -11.35
C LEU A 20 -23.54 -26.94 -10.70
N VAL A 21 -24.03 -26.36 -9.60
CA VAL A 21 -23.30 -25.37 -8.81
C VAL A 21 -23.06 -25.95 -7.43
N ILE A 22 -21.79 -26.06 -7.07
CA ILE A 22 -21.29 -26.54 -5.79
C ILE A 22 -20.57 -25.35 -5.13
N PRO A 23 -21.26 -24.61 -4.25
CA PRO A 23 -20.69 -23.42 -3.64
C PRO A 23 -19.62 -23.75 -2.57
N HIS A 24 -19.03 -22.69 -2.04
CA HIS A 24 -18.02 -22.64 -0.98
C HIS A 24 -18.32 -23.54 0.24
N ASN A 25 -17.26 -23.94 0.95
CA ASN A 25 -17.29 -24.58 2.28
C ASN A 25 -17.90 -25.99 2.37
N ASN A 26 -17.83 -26.77 1.30
CA ASN A 26 -18.29 -28.16 1.33
C ASN A 26 -17.19 -29.18 1.70
N TYR A 27 -15.91 -28.81 1.78
CA TYR A 27 -14.81 -29.75 2.05
C TYR A 27 -14.78 -30.98 1.11
N LEU A 28 -15.35 -30.86 -0.09
CA LEU A 28 -15.39 -31.96 -1.05
C LEU A 28 -13.98 -32.28 -1.54
N THR A 29 -13.62 -33.56 -1.49
CA THR A 29 -12.32 -34.05 -1.97
C THR A 29 -12.38 -34.68 -3.36
N SER A 30 -13.59 -35.05 -3.81
CA SER A 30 -13.86 -35.64 -5.12
C SER A 30 -15.29 -35.36 -5.59
N LEU A 31 -15.53 -35.51 -6.89
CA LEU A 31 -16.87 -35.45 -7.49
C LEU A 31 -17.29 -36.83 -8.04
N PRO A 32 -18.59 -37.17 -7.98
CA PRO A 32 -19.13 -38.37 -8.62
C PRO A 32 -19.14 -38.22 -10.15
N THR A 33 -19.57 -39.26 -10.86
CA THR A 33 -19.74 -39.19 -12.31
C THR A 33 -20.76 -38.10 -12.68
N LEU A 34 -20.36 -37.22 -13.60
CA LEU A 34 -21.18 -36.10 -14.04
C LEU A 34 -22.28 -36.54 -15.03
N PRO A 35 -23.48 -35.94 -15.01
CA PRO A 35 -24.52 -36.20 -16.01
C PRO A 35 -24.06 -35.87 -17.43
N SER A 36 -24.41 -36.69 -18.41
CA SER A 36 -24.00 -36.49 -19.81
C SER A 36 -24.58 -35.23 -20.46
N GLY A 37 -25.71 -34.73 -19.94
CA GLY A 37 -26.37 -33.50 -20.39
C GLY A 37 -25.94 -32.23 -19.66
N LEU A 38 -24.89 -32.29 -18.84
CA LEU A 38 -24.41 -31.12 -18.10
C LEU A 38 -23.70 -30.14 -19.03
N GLU A 39 -24.13 -28.88 -18.99
CA GLU A 39 -23.62 -27.76 -19.80
C GLU A 39 -22.77 -26.79 -18.96
N VAL A 40 -23.12 -26.63 -17.67
CA VAL A 40 -22.44 -25.72 -16.75
C VAL A 40 -22.04 -26.46 -15.47
N LEU A 41 -20.75 -26.42 -15.13
CA LEU A 41 -20.21 -26.90 -13.87
C LEU A 41 -19.49 -25.77 -13.14
N THR A 42 -19.94 -25.45 -11.93
CA THR A 42 -19.30 -24.48 -11.04
C THR A 42 -18.97 -25.15 -9.71
N VAL A 43 -17.71 -25.12 -9.30
CA VAL A 43 -17.22 -25.62 -8.02
C VAL A 43 -16.26 -24.59 -7.43
N GLU A 44 -16.55 -24.06 -6.25
CA GLU A 44 -15.76 -22.99 -5.64
C GLU A 44 -15.39 -23.38 -4.20
N ASP A 45 -14.17 -23.06 -3.77
CA ASP A 45 -13.69 -23.18 -2.39
C ASP A 45 -13.99 -24.55 -1.75
N ASN A 46 -13.28 -25.56 -2.26
CA ASN A 46 -13.36 -26.96 -1.85
C ASN A 46 -11.96 -27.58 -1.78
N GLN A 47 -11.86 -28.89 -1.58
CA GLN A 47 -10.59 -29.62 -1.46
C GLN A 47 -10.40 -30.63 -2.60
N LEU A 48 -10.98 -30.37 -3.78
CA LEU A 48 -10.89 -31.29 -4.91
C LEU A 48 -9.44 -31.44 -5.34
N THR A 49 -8.99 -32.69 -5.43
CA THR A 49 -7.63 -33.04 -5.89
C THR A 49 -7.60 -33.44 -7.35
N SER A 50 -8.76 -33.83 -7.90
CA SER A 50 -8.97 -34.20 -9.31
C SER A 50 -10.42 -33.97 -9.73
N LEU A 51 -10.66 -33.95 -11.04
CA LEU A 51 -11.99 -33.93 -11.64
C LEU A 51 -12.29 -35.27 -12.35
N PRO A 52 -13.54 -35.76 -12.32
CA PRO A 52 -13.97 -36.89 -13.14
C PRO A 52 -13.98 -36.51 -14.63
N PRO A 53 -14.16 -37.49 -15.54
CA PRO A 53 -14.33 -37.20 -16.97
C PRO A 53 -15.45 -36.18 -17.21
N LEU A 54 -15.13 -35.15 -18.00
CA LEU A 54 -16.06 -34.07 -18.30
C LEU A 54 -17.06 -34.52 -19.40
N PRO A 55 -18.34 -34.14 -19.29
CA PRO A 55 -19.33 -34.48 -20.30
C PRO A 55 -19.07 -33.71 -21.60
N SER A 56 -19.37 -34.33 -22.74
CA SER A 56 -19.08 -33.76 -24.06
C SER A 56 -19.86 -32.48 -24.38
N GLY A 57 -21.00 -32.28 -23.72
CA GLY A 57 -21.86 -31.09 -23.86
C GLY A 57 -21.50 -29.93 -22.93
N LEU A 58 -20.43 -30.04 -22.13
CA LEU A 58 -20.06 -28.97 -21.21
C LEU A 58 -19.54 -27.74 -21.97
N GLU A 59 -20.15 -26.59 -21.71
CA GLU A 59 -19.81 -25.30 -22.32
C GLU A 59 -19.05 -24.38 -21.33
N VAL A 60 -19.36 -24.49 -20.04
CA VAL A 60 -18.76 -23.66 -18.98
C VAL A 60 -18.24 -24.55 -17.86
N LEU A 61 -16.95 -24.42 -17.58
CA LEU A 61 -16.29 -25.04 -16.44
C LEU A 61 -15.65 -23.98 -15.55
N THR A 62 -16.14 -23.86 -14.32
CA THR A 62 -15.60 -23.00 -13.28
C THR A 62 -15.22 -23.87 -12.09
N VAL A 63 -13.92 -23.95 -11.77
CA VAL A 63 -13.40 -24.66 -10.60
C VAL A 63 -12.36 -23.79 -9.89
N GLU A 64 -12.81 -22.98 -8.94
CA GLU A 64 -11.95 -22.02 -8.24
C GLU A 64 -11.59 -22.48 -6.83
N ASP A 65 -10.41 -22.10 -6.35
CA ASP A 65 -9.95 -22.32 -4.97
C ASP A 65 -10.08 -23.78 -4.53
N ASN A 66 -9.33 -24.65 -5.20
CA ASN A 66 -9.29 -26.09 -4.95
C ASN A 66 -7.83 -26.58 -4.94
N GLN A 67 -7.60 -27.90 -4.91
CA GLN A 67 -6.27 -28.51 -4.86
C GLN A 67 -5.96 -29.32 -6.13
N LEU A 68 -6.54 -28.94 -7.26
CA LEU A 68 -6.34 -29.66 -8.52
C LEU A 68 -4.88 -29.56 -8.96
N THR A 69 -4.28 -30.71 -9.26
CA THR A 69 -2.91 -30.81 -9.78
C THR A 69 -2.87 -30.99 -11.31
N SER A 70 -3.99 -31.44 -11.89
CA SER A 70 -4.17 -31.61 -13.34
C SER A 70 -5.65 -31.50 -13.73
N LEU A 71 -5.92 -31.34 -15.02
CA LEU A 71 -7.26 -31.36 -15.61
C LEU A 71 -7.43 -32.58 -16.52
N PRO A 72 -8.62 -33.20 -16.56
CA PRO A 72 -8.96 -34.21 -17.56
C PRO A 72 -9.04 -33.58 -18.97
N PRO A 73 -9.15 -34.41 -20.04
CA PRO A 73 -9.39 -33.90 -21.38
C PRO A 73 -10.61 -32.97 -21.44
N LEU A 74 -10.43 -31.82 -22.07
CA LEU A 74 -11.47 -30.79 -22.18
C LEU A 74 -12.43 -31.12 -23.32
N PRO A 75 -13.75 -30.92 -23.14
CA PRO A 75 -14.73 -31.18 -24.18
C PRO A 75 -14.62 -30.16 -25.32
N ALA A 76 -14.88 -30.60 -26.55
CA ALA A 76 -14.70 -29.78 -27.74
C ALA A 76 -15.62 -28.54 -27.79
N GLY A 77 -16.78 -28.61 -27.12
CA GLY A 77 -17.76 -27.51 -27.03
C GLY A 77 -17.47 -26.49 -25.94
N LEU A 78 -16.39 -26.63 -25.16
CA LEU A 78 -16.11 -25.73 -24.05
C LEU A 78 -15.80 -24.31 -24.55
N VAL A 79 -16.53 -23.33 -24.02
CA VAL A 79 -16.42 -21.91 -24.36
C VAL A 79 -15.69 -21.12 -23.27
N VAL A 80 -15.93 -21.48 -22.00
CA VAL A 80 -15.35 -20.82 -20.83
C VAL A 80 -14.67 -21.85 -19.94
N LEU A 81 -13.38 -21.64 -19.67
CA LEU A 81 -12.61 -22.40 -18.70
C LEU A 81 -12.05 -21.46 -17.64
N THR A 82 -12.53 -21.60 -16.41
CA THR A 82 -12.05 -20.86 -15.24
C THR A 82 -11.60 -21.86 -14.18
N VAL A 83 -10.30 -21.97 -13.94
CA VAL A 83 -9.71 -22.87 -12.93
C VAL A 83 -8.68 -22.13 -12.09
N SER A 84 -9.12 -21.06 -11.44
CA SER A 84 -8.27 -20.17 -10.64
C SER A 84 -7.96 -20.78 -9.26
N GLY A 85 -6.85 -20.39 -8.61
CA GLY A 85 -6.59 -20.77 -7.21
C GLY A 85 -6.38 -22.27 -7.00
N ASN A 86 -5.63 -22.93 -7.89
CA ASN A 86 -5.37 -24.37 -7.85
C ASN A 86 -3.86 -24.66 -7.85
N GLN A 87 -3.46 -25.92 -8.01
CA GLN A 87 -2.06 -26.36 -8.03
C GLN A 87 -1.65 -26.90 -9.40
N LEU A 88 -2.29 -26.42 -10.48
CA LEU A 88 -2.02 -26.91 -11.83
C LEU A 88 -0.59 -26.54 -12.26
N THR A 89 0.16 -27.54 -12.74
CA THR A 89 1.51 -27.34 -13.28
C THR A 89 1.54 -27.27 -14.82
N SER A 90 0.49 -27.78 -15.47
CA SER A 90 0.28 -27.74 -16.92
C SER A 90 -1.22 -27.77 -17.26
N LEU A 91 -1.55 -27.44 -18.51
CA LEU A 91 -2.91 -27.56 -19.04
C LEU A 91 -2.98 -28.61 -20.16
N PRO A 92 -4.10 -29.34 -20.30
CA PRO A 92 -4.36 -30.19 -21.45
C PRO A 92 -4.55 -29.35 -22.73
N PRO A 93 -4.61 -29.98 -23.92
CA PRO A 93 -4.95 -29.29 -25.16
C PRO A 93 -6.25 -28.49 -25.04
N LEU A 94 -6.22 -27.24 -25.49
CA LEU A 94 -7.37 -26.33 -25.40
C LEU A 94 -8.34 -26.57 -26.58
N PRO A 95 -9.65 -26.59 -26.34
CA PRO A 95 -10.65 -26.68 -27.39
C PRO A 95 -10.59 -25.48 -28.36
N ALA A 96 -10.83 -25.73 -29.65
CA ALA A 96 -10.77 -24.69 -30.67
C ALA A 96 -11.82 -23.57 -30.48
N GLY A 97 -12.96 -23.91 -29.87
CA GLY A 97 -14.06 -22.97 -29.58
C GLY A 97 -13.91 -22.14 -28.31
N LEU A 98 -12.84 -22.34 -27.53
CA LEU A 98 -12.65 -21.67 -26.25
C LEU A 98 -12.46 -20.15 -26.45
N GLN A 99 -13.27 -19.35 -25.77
CA GLN A 99 -13.25 -17.89 -25.85
C GLN A 99 -12.63 -17.24 -24.61
N THR A 100 -12.80 -17.86 -23.45
CA THR A 100 -12.27 -17.38 -22.17
C THR A 100 -11.44 -18.45 -21.49
N LEU A 101 -10.20 -18.11 -21.16
CA LEU A 101 -9.31 -18.94 -20.35
C LEU A 101 -8.86 -18.13 -19.12
N SER A 102 -9.29 -18.56 -17.93
CA SER A 102 -8.83 -18.04 -16.65
C SER A 102 -8.23 -19.16 -15.80
N VAL A 103 -6.94 -19.07 -15.51
CA VAL A 103 -6.19 -20.06 -14.70
C VAL A 103 -5.23 -19.35 -13.75
N ALA A 104 -5.68 -18.22 -13.20
CA ALA A 104 -4.89 -17.39 -12.32
C ALA A 104 -4.59 -18.10 -10.98
N GLY A 105 -3.43 -17.85 -10.37
CA GLY A 105 -3.08 -18.45 -9.07
C GLY A 105 -2.87 -19.96 -9.15
N ASN A 106 -2.07 -20.40 -10.12
CA ASN A 106 -1.65 -21.79 -10.30
C ASN A 106 -0.11 -21.88 -10.30
N GLN A 107 0.43 -23.04 -10.68
CA GLN A 107 1.87 -23.29 -10.77
C GLN A 107 2.31 -23.55 -12.23
N LEU A 108 1.62 -22.96 -13.20
CA LEU A 108 1.87 -23.20 -14.62
C LEU A 108 3.24 -22.65 -15.01
N THR A 109 4.05 -23.49 -15.64
CA THR A 109 5.37 -23.13 -16.18
C THR A 109 5.35 -22.82 -17.67
N SER A 110 4.31 -23.28 -18.38
CA SER A 110 4.07 -23.02 -19.79
C SER A 110 2.57 -23.08 -20.11
N LEU A 111 2.19 -22.56 -21.28
CA LEU A 111 0.85 -22.67 -21.83
C LEU A 111 0.86 -23.51 -23.12
N PRO A 112 -0.18 -24.33 -23.37
CA PRO A 112 -0.39 -24.99 -24.66
C PRO A 112 -0.68 -23.96 -25.77
N PRO A 113 -0.71 -24.38 -27.06
CA PRO A 113 -1.16 -23.52 -28.14
C PRO A 113 -2.54 -22.94 -27.86
N LEU A 114 -2.66 -21.62 -28.04
CA LEU A 114 -3.89 -20.89 -27.78
C LEU A 114 -4.86 -21.03 -28.97
N PRO A 115 -6.16 -21.24 -28.73
CA PRO A 115 -7.14 -21.33 -29.80
C PRO A 115 -7.34 -19.97 -30.49
N ALA A 116 -7.57 -19.99 -31.79
CA ALA A 116 -7.68 -18.77 -32.61
C ALA A 116 -8.84 -17.86 -32.19
N GLY A 117 -9.91 -18.44 -31.61
CA GLY A 117 -11.10 -17.72 -31.13
C GLY A 117 -10.98 -17.13 -29.72
N LEU A 118 -9.84 -17.30 -29.03
CA LEU A 118 -9.68 -16.83 -27.65
C LEU A 118 -9.72 -15.29 -27.58
N GLN A 119 -10.57 -14.75 -26.71
CA GLN A 119 -10.78 -13.32 -26.52
C GLN A 119 -10.18 -12.83 -25.18
N MET A 120 -10.21 -13.67 -24.14
CA MET A 120 -9.72 -13.34 -22.80
C MET A 120 -8.75 -14.41 -22.31
N LEU A 121 -7.53 -13.99 -21.96
CA LEU A 121 -6.49 -14.84 -21.38
C LEU A 121 -6.05 -14.27 -20.02
N LEU A 122 -6.44 -14.91 -18.94
CA LEU A 122 -6.17 -14.52 -17.55
C LEU A 122 -5.34 -15.60 -16.86
N VAL A 123 -4.03 -15.42 -16.81
CA VAL A 123 -3.05 -16.40 -16.30
C VAL A 123 -2.12 -15.78 -15.25
N ALA A 124 -2.63 -14.79 -14.53
CA ALA A 124 -1.89 -14.09 -13.48
C ALA A 124 -1.44 -15.05 -12.35
N ARG A 125 -0.37 -14.70 -11.63
CA ARG A 125 0.18 -15.46 -10.49
C ARG A 125 0.46 -16.91 -10.85
N ASN A 126 1.37 -17.10 -11.79
CA ASN A 126 1.89 -18.39 -12.24
C ASN A 126 3.43 -18.33 -12.33
N GLN A 127 4.07 -19.33 -12.93
CA GLN A 127 5.52 -19.42 -13.07
C GLN A 127 5.95 -19.37 -14.55
N LEU A 128 5.18 -18.65 -15.39
CA LEU A 128 5.44 -18.57 -16.83
C LEU A 128 6.71 -17.76 -17.10
N THR A 129 7.62 -18.32 -17.89
CA THR A 129 8.84 -17.64 -18.37
C THR A 129 8.70 -17.11 -19.80
N SER A 130 7.71 -17.59 -20.55
CA SER A 130 7.36 -17.13 -21.89
C SER A 130 5.87 -17.37 -22.20
N LEU A 131 5.38 -16.73 -23.26
CA LEU A 131 4.03 -16.94 -23.78
C LEU A 131 4.09 -17.53 -25.20
N PRO A 132 3.13 -18.40 -25.58
CA PRO A 132 2.94 -18.81 -26.96
C PRO A 132 2.45 -17.63 -27.83
N PRO A 133 2.41 -17.78 -29.17
CA PRO A 133 1.80 -16.79 -30.05
C PRO A 133 0.37 -16.45 -29.61
N LEU A 134 0.08 -15.15 -29.54
CA LEU A 134 -1.24 -14.67 -29.13
C LEU A 134 -2.21 -14.72 -30.32
N PRO A 135 -3.47 -15.15 -30.10
CA PRO A 135 -4.46 -15.18 -31.16
C PRO A 135 -4.88 -13.76 -31.57
N ALA A 136 -5.18 -13.58 -32.86
CA ALA A 136 -5.50 -12.27 -33.42
C ALA A 136 -6.75 -11.62 -32.81
N GLY A 137 -7.70 -12.44 -32.33
CA GLY A 137 -8.95 -12.01 -31.69
C GLY A 137 -8.84 -11.64 -30.20
N LEU A 138 -7.65 -11.76 -29.59
CA LEU A 138 -7.47 -11.50 -28.16
C LEU A 138 -7.71 -10.02 -27.82
N GLN A 139 -8.60 -9.79 -26.86
CA GLN A 139 -8.98 -8.45 -26.39
C GLN A 139 -8.41 -8.11 -25.02
N MET A 140 -8.23 -9.12 -24.16
CA MET A 140 -7.68 -8.95 -22.81
C MET A 140 -6.60 -9.98 -22.52
N LEU A 141 -5.42 -9.49 -22.13
CA LEU A 141 -4.30 -10.30 -21.68
C LEU A 141 -3.92 -9.89 -20.25
N SER A 142 -4.04 -10.83 -19.31
CA SER A 142 -3.55 -10.67 -17.93
C SER A 142 -2.57 -11.79 -17.61
N VAL A 143 -1.29 -11.43 -17.45
CA VAL A 143 -0.18 -12.33 -17.10
C VAL A 143 0.60 -11.77 -15.91
N ALA A 144 -0.04 -10.95 -15.07
CA ALA A 144 0.61 -10.31 -13.93
C ALA A 144 1.15 -11.34 -12.92
N GLY A 145 2.27 -11.09 -12.26
CA GLY A 145 2.87 -12.01 -11.29
C GLY A 145 3.40 -13.29 -11.93
N ASN A 146 4.23 -13.16 -12.97
CA ASN A 146 4.91 -14.26 -13.65
C ASN A 146 6.42 -13.95 -13.74
N GLN A 147 7.18 -14.73 -14.51
CA GLN A 147 8.63 -14.59 -14.69
C GLN A 147 8.98 -14.21 -16.13
N LEU A 148 8.09 -13.48 -16.81
CA LEU A 148 8.27 -13.10 -18.21
C LEU A 148 9.38 -12.06 -18.36
N THR A 149 10.34 -12.32 -19.23
CA THR A 149 11.40 -11.38 -19.61
C THR A 149 11.09 -10.59 -20.88
N ARG A 150 10.14 -11.09 -21.69
CA ARG A 150 9.64 -10.45 -22.91
C ARG A 150 8.21 -10.87 -23.21
N LEU A 151 7.51 -10.07 -24.01
CA LEU A 151 6.21 -10.40 -24.57
C LEU A 151 6.32 -10.76 -26.07
N PRO A 152 5.49 -11.67 -26.58
CA PRO A 152 5.33 -11.88 -28.03
C PRO A 152 4.66 -10.66 -28.70
N PRO A 153 4.60 -10.61 -30.04
CA PRO A 153 3.82 -9.59 -30.74
C PRO A 153 2.38 -9.52 -30.23
N LEU A 154 1.91 -8.30 -29.97
CA LEU A 154 0.57 -8.05 -29.46
C LEU A 154 -0.44 -8.01 -30.61
N PRO A 155 -1.63 -8.61 -30.47
CA PRO A 155 -2.65 -8.55 -31.49
C PRO A 155 -3.27 -7.15 -31.59
N ALA A 156 -3.65 -6.76 -32.80
CA ALA A 156 -4.17 -5.41 -33.07
C ALA A 156 -5.47 -5.09 -32.31
N GLY A 157 -6.27 -6.11 -31.98
CA GLY A 157 -7.53 -5.98 -31.25
C GLY A 157 -7.41 -5.87 -29.72
N LEU A 158 -6.19 -5.94 -29.17
CA LEU A 158 -5.99 -5.95 -27.72
C LEU A 158 -6.39 -4.59 -27.11
N ARG A 159 -7.26 -4.64 -26.09
CA ARG A 159 -7.77 -3.49 -25.34
C ARG A 159 -7.13 -3.33 -23.97
N ARG A 160 -6.82 -4.45 -23.31
CA ARG A 160 -6.26 -4.46 -21.94
C ARG A 160 -5.03 -5.36 -21.87
N LEU A 161 -3.92 -4.79 -21.41
CA LEU A 161 -2.65 -5.49 -21.19
C LEU A 161 -2.21 -5.31 -19.73
N LEU A 162 -2.30 -6.39 -18.96
CA LEU A 162 -1.95 -6.42 -17.54
C LEU A 162 -0.78 -7.38 -17.32
N VAL A 163 0.42 -6.83 -17.17
CA VAL A 163 1.68 -7.59 -17.09
C VAL A 163 2.53 -7.21 -15.88
N ALA A 164 1.90 -6.64 -14.85
CA ALA A 164 2.58 -6.20 -13.64
C ALA A 164 3.29 -7.36 -12.92
N GLY A 165 4.40 -7.10 -12.22
CA GLY A 165 5.12 -8.14 -11.46
C GLY A 165 5.74 -9.20 -12.38
N ASN A 166 6.53 -8.75 -13.35
CA ASN A 166 7.32 -9.58 -14.26
C ASN A 166 8.77 -9.06 -14.33
N GLN A 167 9.58 -9.58 -15.24
CA GLN A 167 10.97 -9.19 -15.44
C GLN A 167 11.18 -8.52 -16.81
N LEU A 168 10.16 -7.80 -17.31
CA LEU A 168 10.20 -7.17 -18.63
C LEU A 168 11.18 -6.00 -18.63
N THR A 169 12.10 -6.00 -19.60
CA THR A 169 13.06 -4.89 -19.82
C THR A 169 12.62 -3.91 -20.92
N SER A 170 11.70 -4.36 -21.78
CA SER A 170 11.08 -3.58 -22.84
C SER A 170 9.69 -4.14 -23.19
N LEU A 171 8.90 -3.35 -23.91
CA LEU A 171 7.61 -3.78 -24.46
C LEU A 171 7.67 -3.81 -26.00
N PRO A 172 6.97 -4.74 -26.66
CA PRO A 172 6.73 -4.68 -28.10
C PRO A 172 5.87 -3.45 -28.46
N PRO A 173 5.73 -3.12 -29.75
CA PRO A 173 4.81 -2.08 -30.20
C PRO A 173 3.40 -2.29 -29.65
N LEU A 174 2.82 -1.23 -29.08
CA LEU A 174 1.49 -1.28 -28.49
C LEU A 174 0.42 -1.17 -29.59
N PRO A 175 -0.68 -1.93 -29.51
CA PRO A 175 -1.76 -1.84 -30.47
C PRO A 175 -2.51 -0.52 -30.33
N ALA A 176 -2.94 0.05 -31.46
CA ALA A 176 -3.58 1.36 -31.50
C ALA A 176 -4.88 1.45 -30.68
N GLY A 177 -5.57 0.32 -30.49
CA GLY A 177 -6.82 0.22 -29.73
C GLY A 177 -6.66 -0.02 -28.23
N LEU A 178 -5.44 -0.06 -27.70
CA LEU A 178 -5.17 -0.35 -26.29
C LEU A 178 -5.67 0.80 -25.40
N GLN A 179 -6.45 0.47 -24.37
CA GLN A 179 -7.05 1.42 -23.42
C GLN A 179 -6.41 1.33 -22.04
N VAL A 180 -6.00 0.13 -21.62
CA VAL A 180 -5.45 -0.13 -20.29
C VAL A 180 -4.10 -0.81 -20.41
N LEU A 181 -3.06 -0.17 -19.86
CA LEU A 181 -1.71 -0.70 -19.78
C LEU A 181 -1.23 -0.71 -18.32
N SER A 182 -1.02 -1.90 -17.77
CA SER A 182 -0.45 -2.09 -16.43
C SER A 182 0.85 -2.88 -16.51
N VAL A 183 1.96 -2.19 -16.28
CA VAL A 183 3.34 -2.69 -16.41
C VAL A 183 4.17 -2.43 -15.15
N SER A 184 3.49 -2.25 -14.02
CA SER A 184 4.14 -2.00 -12.72
C SER A 184 5.02 -3.19 -12.28
N ASP A 185 5.98 -2.96 -11.40
CA ASP A 185 6.89 -3.99 -10.88
C ASP A 185 7.57 -4.79 -12.01
N ASN A 186 8.30 -4.07 -12.88
CA ASN A 186 9.08 -4.64 -13.98
C ASN A 186 10.48 -3.98 -14.02
N GLN A 187 11.27 -4.25 -15.06
CA GLN A 187 12.62 -3.69 -15.25
C GLN A 187 12.67 -2.78 -16.49
N LEU A 188 11.57 -2.08 -16.80
CA LEU A 188 11.49 -1.29 -18.02
C LEU A 188 12.44 -0.09 -17.95
N THR A 189 13.21 0.09 -19.03
CA THR A 189 14.11 1.24 -19.21
C THR A 189 13.43 2.39 -19.95
N SER A 190 12.42 2.08 -20.76
CA SER A 190 11.63 3.01 -21.55
C SER A 190 10.29 2.37 -21.95
N LEU A 191 9.36 3.20 -22.41
CA LEU A 191 8.11 2.77 -23.03
C LEU A 191 8.14 3.07 -24.55
N PRO A 192 7.51 2.23 -25.37
CA PRO A 192 7.23 2.56 -26.77
C PRO A 192 6.21 3.71 -26.87
N LEU A 193 5.91 4.17 -28.09
CA LEU A 193 4.86 5.16 -28.31
C LEU A 193 3.53 4.68 -27.73
N LEU A 194 2.91 5.54 -26.92
CA LEU A 194 1.62 5.25 -26.31
C LEU A 194 0.49 5.44 -27.33
N PRO A 195 -0.50 4.54 -27.38
CA PRO A 195 -1.63 4.68 -28.29
C PRO A 195 -2.53 5.84 -27.88
N ALA A 196 -3.12 6.52 -28.86
CA ALA A 196 -3.93 7.71 -28.64
C ALA A 196 -5.17 7.47 -27.75
N GLY A 197 -5.71 6.25 -27.76
CA GLY A 197 -6.87 5.84 -26.95
C GLY A 197 -6.52 5.27 -25.57
N LEU A 198 -5.28 5.39 -25.10
CA LEU A 198 -4.89 4.90 -23.78
C LEU A 198 -5.52 5.77 -22.68
N GLU A 199 -6.27 5.14 -21.79
CA GLU A 199 -7.02 5.80 -20.71
C GLU A 199 -6.32 5.61 -19.36
N LEU A 200 -5.69 4.45 -19.15
CA LEU A 200 -5.03 4.09 -17.89
C LEU A 200 -3.63 3.54 -18.15
N LEU A 201 -2.65 4.15 -17.48
CA LEU A 201 -1.26 3.72 -17.50
C LEU A 201 -0.72 3.59 -16.07
N THR A 202 -0.40 2.38 -15.64
CA THR A 202 0.34 2.11 -14.40
C THR A 202 1.71 1.51 -14.70
N LEU A 203 2.76 2.12 -14.18
CA LEU A 203 4.16 1.76 -14.39
C LEU A 203 4.97 2.00 -13.11
N GLU A 204 4.38 1.69 -11.98
CA GLU A 204 5.02 1.83 -10.68
C GLU A 204 6.23 0.89 -10.60
N ARG A 205 7.26 1.27 -9.83
CA ARG A 205 8.38 0.37 -9.50
C ARG A 205 9.09 -0.24 -10.72
N ASN A 206 9.46 0.61 -11.68
CA ASN A 206 10.40 0.29 -12.76
C ASN A 206 11.73 1.02 -12.49
N PRO A 207 12.68 0.41 -11.75
CA PRO A 207 13.85 1.10 -11.20
C PRO A 207 14.83 1.64 -12.24
N GLN A 208 14.75 1.18 -13.49
CA GLN A 208 15.60 1.59 -14.60
C GLN A 208 14.95 2.62 -15.52
N LEU A 209 13.71 3.06 -15.21
CA LEU A 209 12.96 3.97 -16.06
C LEU A 209 13.43 5.41 -15.87
N VAL A 210 13.99 5.98 -16.93
CA VAL A 210 14.57 7.34 -16.88
C VAL A 210 13.61 8.42 -17.38
N ARG A 211 12.72 8.08 -18.31
CA ARG A 211 11.81 9.04 -18.95
C ARG A 211 10.55 8.36 -19.47
N LEU A 212 9.50 9.16 -19.63
CA LEU A 212 8.27 8.77 -20.31
C LEU A 212 8.23 9.33 -21.74
N PRO A 213 7.60 8.62 -22.69
CA PRO A 213 7.21 9.19 -23.97
C PRO A 213 6.10 10.26 -23.79
N PRO A 214 5.76 11.02 -24.84
CA PRO A 214 4.58 11.88 -24.82
C PRO A 214 3.32 11.10 -24.41
N LEU A 215 2.51 11.70 -23.53
CA LEU A 215 1.27 11.11 -23.05
C LEU A 215 0.13 11.41 -24.05
N PRO A 216 -0.79 10.47 -24.27
CA PRO A 216 -1.95 10.71 -25.12
C PRO A 216 -2.98 11.59 -24.42
N GLU A 217 -3.69 12.45 -25.18
CA GLU A 217 -4.71 13.36 -24.66
C GLU A 217 -5.87 12.66 -23.94
N GLY A 218 -6.17 11.41 -24.32
CA GLY A 218 -7.23 10.61 -23.70
C GLY A 218 -6.87 10.00 -22.34
N LEU A 219 -5.64 10.17 -21.85
CA LEU A 219 -5.18 9.54 -20.61
C LEU A 219 -5.87 10.16 -19.40
N GLN A 220 -6.57 9.33 -18.62
CA GLN A 220 -7.29 9.74 -17.42
C GLN A 220 -6.50 9.44 -16.15
N THR A 221 -5.68 8.38 -16.15
CA THR A 221 -4.91 7.95 -14.99
C THR A 221 -3.48 7.62 -15.36
N LEU A 222 -2.54 8.28 -14.68
CA LEU A 222 -1.11 8.01 -14.74
C LEU A 222 -0.59 7.67 -13.34
N SER A 223 -0.08 6.45 -13.17
CA SER A 223 0.64 6.04 -11.96
C SER A 223 2.08 5.68 -12.31
N VAL A 224 3.02 6.46 -11.78
CA VAL A 224 4.47 6.36 -11.99
C VAL A 224 5.21 6.33 -10.65
N ASP A 225 4.57 5.84 -9.59
CA ASP A 225 5.15 5.79 -8.25
C ASP A 225 6.43 4.94 -8.22
N ALA A 226 7.38 5.34 -7.39
CA ALA A 226 8.59 4.59 -7.08
C ALA A 226 9.46 4.25 -8.31
N ASN A 227 9.65 5.20 -9.23
CA ASN A 227 10.66 5.10 -10.31
C ASN A 227 11.89 5.96 -9.96
N PRO A 228 12.88 5.43 -9.21
CA PRO A 228 14.00 6.18 -8.65
C PRO A 228 14.97 6.80 -9.68
N GLN A 229 14.77 6.59 -10.99
CA GLN A 229 15.54 7.24 -12.07
C GLN A 229 14.71 8.25 -12.87
N LEU A 230 13.41 8.41 -12.59
CA LEU A 230 12.53 9.32 -13.30
C LEU A 230 12.74 10.75 -12.82
N THR A 231 13.33 11.58 -13.68
CA THR A 231 13.75 12.95 -13.31
C THR A 231 12.80 14.06 -13.76
N ARG A 232 11.89 13.74 -14.69
CA ARG A 232 10.93 14.68 -15.26
C ARG A 232 9.70 13.97 -15.80
N LEU A 233 8.56 14.67 -15.75
CA LEU A 233 7.34 14.28 -16.44
C LEU A 233 7.23 15.01 -17.80
N PRO A 234 6.66 14.38 -18.84
CA PRO A 234 6.25 15.07 -20.07
C PRO A 234 5.06 15.99 -19.80
N ALA A 235 4.62 16.75 -20.83
CA ALA A 235 3.37 17.49 -20.74
C ALA A 235 2.21 16.55 -20.36
N LEU A 236 1.41 16.99 -19.40
CA LEU A 236 0.27 16.25 -18.87
C LEU A 236 -0.96 16.60 -19.72
N PRO A 237 -1.77 15.59 -20.10
CA PRO A 237 -2.98 15.82 -20.85
C PRO A 237 -4.02 16.52 -19.98
N SER A 238 -4.77 17.45 -20.56
CA SER A 238 -5.72 18.30 -19.82
C SER A 238 -6.84 17.51 -19.13
N GLY A 239 -7.21 16.34 -19.69
CA GLY A 239 -8.22 15.44 -19.15
C GLY A 239 -7.72 14.49 -18.04
N LEU A 240 -6.46 14.61 -17.59
CA LEU A 240 -5.90 13.74 -16.57
C LEU A 240 -6.60 13.97 -15.21
N GLN A 241 -7.19 12.90 -14.67
CA GLN A 241 -7.93 12.94 -13.40
C GLN A 241 -7.08 12.48 -12.22
N ARG A 242 -6.12 11.58 -12.46
CA ARG A 242 -5.28 11.00 -11.41
C ARG A 242 -3.82 10.96 -11.85
N LEU A 243 -2.97 11.63 -11.09
CA LEU A 243 -1.52 11.60 -11.22
C LEU A 243 -0.90 11.15 -9.89
N TYR A 244 -0.39 9.92 -9.88
CA TYR A 244 0.43 9.41 -8.80
C TYR A 244 1.88 9.35 -9.29
N ALA A 245 2.74 10.19 -8.74
CA ALA A 245 4.15 10.25 -9.12
C ALA A 245 5.07 10.34 -7.89
N ARG A 246 4.74 9.56 -6.85
CA ARG A 246 5.50 9.51 -5.60
C ARG A 246 6.85 8.85 -5.74
N ASN A 247 7.79 9.16 -4.86
CA ASN A 247 9.10 8.50 -4.74
C ASN A 247 9.87 8.43 -6.07
N ASN A 248 9.95 9.56 -6.76
CA ASN A 248 10.71 9.71 -8.00
C ASN A 248 11.88 10.69 -7.76
N GLN A 249 12.58 11.08 -8.83
CA GLN A 249 13.65 12.09 -8.80
C GLN A 249 13.21 13.38 -9.48
N LEU A 250 11.92 13.73 -9.42
CA LEU A 250 11.39 14.90 -10.08
C LEU A 250 11.95 16.16 -9.42
N THR A 251 12.68 16.96 -10.20
CA THR A 251 13.20 18.27 -9.76
C THR A 251 12.36 19.44 -10.28
N ARG A 252 11.66 19.19 -11.39
CA ARG A 252 10.80 20.14 -12.10
C ARG A 252 9.51 19.45 -12.53
N LEU A 253 8.47 20.24 -12.65
CA LEU A 253 7.15 19.81 -13.07
C LEU A 253 6.76 20.54 -14.36
N PRO A 254 5.98 19.89 -15.24
CA PRO A 254 5.52 20.53 -16.48
C PRO A 254 4.47 21.61 -16.16
N GLU A 255 4.44 22.70 -16.94
CA GLU A 255 3.49 23.81 -16.74
C GLU A 255 2.03 23.35 -16.82
N SER A 256 1.74 22.29 -17.57
CA SER A 256 0.41 21.67 -17.67
C SER A 256 -0.16 21.20 -16.32
N ILE A 257 0.66 20.98 -15.30
CA ILE A 257 0.20 20.45 -14.00
C ILE A 257 -0.78 21.37 -13.29
N THR A 258 -0.64 22.69 -13.46
CA THR A 258 -1.54 23.69 -12.85
C THR A 258 -2.81 23.92 -13.67
N GLY A 259 -2.84 23.42 -14.92
CA GLY A 259 -3.99 23.50 -15.83
C GLY A 259 -4.91 22.29 -15.80
N LEU A 260 -4.66 21.31 -14.92
CA LEU A 260 -5.57 20.17 -14.72
C LEU A 260 -6.85 20.62 -14.00
N SER A 261 -7.88 19.78 -14.05
CA SER A 261 -9.16 20.03 -13.34
C SER A 261 -8.96 20.17 -11.83
N SER A 262 -9.82 20.95 -11.16
CA SER A 262 -9.87 21.06 -9.70
C SER A 262 -10.14 19.73 -8.99
N GLU A 263 -10.82 18.81 -9.68
CA GLU A 263 -11.14 17.46 -9.19
C GLU A 263 -9.99 16.47 -9.40
N ALA A 264 -8.93 16.85 -10.12
CA ALA A 264 -7.82 15.96 -10.36
C ALA A 264 -6.99 15.76 -9.08
N SER A 265 -6.69 14.49 -8.79
CA SER A 265 -5.86 14.09 -7.66
C SER A 265 -4.39 14.02 -8.10
N VAL A 266 -3.56 14.90 -7.55
CA VAL A 266 -2.13 14.96 -7.86
C VAL A 266 -1.32 14.68 -6.60
N ASN A 267 -0.52 13.60 -6.61
CA ASN A 267 0.41 13.27 -5.54
C ASN A 267 1.85 13.17 -6.07
N LEU A 268 2.73 14.02 -5.52
CA LEU A 268 4.13 14.19 -5.88
C LEU A 268 5.07 13.99 -4.68
N GLU A 269 4.61 13.40 -3.57
CA GLU A 269 5.44 13.14 -2.38
C GLU A 269 6.73 12.38 -2.75
N GLY A 270 7.85 12.64 -2.07
CA GLY A 270 9.09 11.88 -2.21
C GLY A 270 9.91 12.29 -3.43
N ASN A 271 9.75 13.54 -3.85
CA ASN A 271 10.44 14.11 -4.98
C ASN A 271 11.32 15.28 -4.54
N PRO A 272 12.58 15.37 -5.01
CA PRO A 272 13.47 16.48 -4.70
C PRO A 272 13.12 17.71 -5.55
N LEU A 273 11.89 18.23 -5.40
CA LEU A 273 11.42 19.42 -6.12
C LEU A 273 12.32 20.61 -5.78
N SER A 274 12.79 21.32 -6.82
CA SER A 274 13.64 22.48 -6.58
C SER A 274 12.88 23.60 -5.88
N GLU A 275 13.56 24.40 -5.06
CA GLU A 275 12.95 25.56 -4.38
C GLU A 275 12.25 26.51 -5.37
N ARG A 276 12.82 26.68 -6.57
CA ARG A 276 12.21 27.47 -7.65
C ARG A 276 10.89 26.86 -8.13
N THR A 277 10.82 25.52 -8.24
CA THR A 277 9.59 24.81 -8.63
C THR A 277 8.52 25.00 -7.55
N LEU A 278 8.89 24.83 -6.28
CA LEU A 278 7.97 25.01 -5.15
C LEU A 278 7.48 26.46 -5.04
N GLN A 279 8.37 27.45 -5.23
CA GLN A 279 8.01 28.85 -5.21
C GLN A 279 7.03 29.20 -6.35
N ALA A 280 7.29 28.75 -7.57
CA ALA A 280 6.39 28.95 -8.70
C ALA A 280 5.02 28.29 -8.46
N LEU A 281 4.99 27.07 -7.92
CA LEU A 281 3.73 26.41 -7.55
C LEU A 281 2.98 27.21 -6.48
N ARG A 282 3.66 27.72 -5.45
CA ARG A 282 3.02 28.55 -4.42
C ARG A 282 2.41 29.82 -4.99
N GLU A 283 3.14 30.52 -5.84
CA GLU A 283 2.65 31.75 -6.48
C GLU A 283 1.40 31.49 -7.32
N ILE A 284 1.38 30.41 -8.08
CA ILE A 284 0.23 30.04 -8.93
C ILE A 284 -0.96 29.55 -8.09
N THR A 285 -0.72 28.65 -7.14
CA THR A 285 -1.78 28.04 -6.33
C THR A 285 -2.39 29.00 -5.28
N SER A 286 -1.65 30.05 -4.89
CA SER A 286 -2.14 31.08 -3.97
C SER A 286 -2.83 32.25 -4.69
N ALA A 287 -2.80 32.29 -6.03
CA ALA A 287 -3.39 33.38 -6.79
C ALA A 287 -4.94 33.34 -6.67
N PRO A 288 -5.60 34.51 -6.52
CA PRO A 288 -7.05 34.58 -6.50
C PRO A 288 -7.60 34.10 -7.85
N GLY A 289 -8.48 33.08 -7.82
CA GLY A 289 -9.05 32.47 -9.02
C GLY A 289 -8.29 31.23 -9.52
N TYR A 290 -7.33 30.68 -8.77
CA TYR A 290 -6.78 29.37 -9.05
C TYR A 290 -7.90 28.31 -9.07
N SER A 291 -8.03 27.61 -10.20
CA SER A 291 -9.01 26.55 -10.43
C SER A 291 -8.35 25.22 -10.83
N GLY A 292 -7.04 25.09 -10.55
CA GLY A 292 -6.28 23.89 -10.84
C GLY A 292 -6.43 22.82 -9.74
N PRO A 293 -5.71 21.69 -9.86
CA PRO A 293 -5.83 20.58 -8.92
C PRO A 293 -5.24 20.90 -7.55
N ARG A 294 -5.63 20.10 -6.55
CA ARG A 294 -4.86 19.99 -5.30
C ARG A 294 -3.62 19.15 -5.55
N ILE A 295 -2.46 19.68 -5.16
CA ILE A 295 -1.14 19.07 -5.32
C ILE A 295 -0.59 18.71 -3.95
N LEU A 296 -0.45 17.41 -3.68
CA LEU A 296 0.20 16.87 -2.50
C LEU A 296 1.70 16.70 -2.77
N PHE A 297 2.53 17.16 -1.86
CA PHE A 297 4.00 17.00 -1.90
C PHE A 297 4.54 16.94 -0.48
N ASP A 298 5.79 16.52 -0.33
CA ASP A 298 6.54 16.59 0.92
C ASP A 298 7.89 17.30 0.70
N MET A 299 8.50 17.77 1.78
CA MET A 299 9.89 18.24 1.78
C MET A 299 10.92 17.09 1.90
N ALA A 300 10.44 15.85 2.01
CA ALA A 300 11.27 14.64 2.01
C ALA A 300 11.73 14.37 0.56
N GLY A 301 12.70 15.15 0.08
CA GLY A 301 13.34 14.92 -1.22
C GLY A 301 13.78 13.46 -1.37
N ALA A 302 13.89 12.96 -2.61
CA ALA A 302 14.05 11.54 -2.96
C ALA A 302 14.55 10.63 -1.83
N SER A 303 13.61 10.11 -1.04
CA SER A 303 13.90 9.10 -0.05
C SER A 303 14.10 7.80 -0.81
N ALA A 304 15.37 7.43 -1.02
CA ALA A 304 15.70 6.12 -1.54
C ALA A 304 14.96 5.06 -0.70
N PRO A 305 14.38 4.00 -1.28
CA PRO A 305 13.89 2.87 -0.52
C PRO A 305 15.10 2.30 0.23
N ARG A 306 15.21 2.64 1.52
CA ARG A 306 16.29 2.14 2.36
C ARG A 306 16.00 0.69 2.65
N GLU A 307 16.96 -0.17 2.36
CA GLU A 307 16.98 -1.47 3.01
C GLU A 307 17.18 -1.24 4.51
N ALA A 308 16.38 -1.91 5.33
CA ALA A 308 16.52 -1.84 6.77
C ALA A 308 17.91 -2.36 7.15
N ARG A 309 18.78 -1.50 7.69
CA ARG A 309 20.02 -1.98 8.32
C ARG A 309 19.68 -2.79 9.57
N ALA A 310 20.62 -3.60 10.03
CA ALA A 310 20.42 -4.38 11.25
C ALA A 310 20.08 -3.48 12.44
N LEU A 311 19.07 -3.88 13.24
CA LEU A 311 18.48 -3.04 14.27
C LEU A 311 19.49 -2.52 15.32
N HIS A 312 20.48 -3.32 15.69
CA HIS A 312 21.55 -2.91 16.61
C HIS A 312 22.36 -1.71 16.07
N LEU A 313 22.56 -1.61 14.74
CA LEU A 313 23.24 -0.47 14.11
C LEU A 313 22.38 0.79 14.14
N ALA A 314 21.07 0.63 13.96
CA ALA A 314 20.13 1.74 14.08
C ALA A 314 20.07 2.25 15.52
N ALA A 315 19.87 1.36 16.50
CA ALA A 315 19.81 1.70 17.93
C ALA A 315 21.13 2.30 18.47
N ALA A 316 22.29 1.83 17.98
CA ALA A 316 23.60 2.38 18.36
C ALA A 316 23.74 3.87 18.03
N GLY A 317 23.07 4.38 16.98
CA GLY A 317 23.07 5.80 16.65
C GLY A 317 22.39 6.69 17.72
N TRP A 318 21.50 6.10 18.52
CA TRP A 318 20.69 6.78 19.53
C TRP A 318 21.22 6.62 20.95
N LEU A 319 21.74 5.43 21.28
CA LEU A 319 22.22 5.11 22.63
C LEU A 319 23.56 5.80 22.95
N VAL A 320 23.81 6.04 24.23
CA VAL A 320 25.09 6.61 24.69
C VAL A 320 26.19 5.56 24.54
N PRO A 321 27.40 5.91 24.02
CA PRO A 321 28.51 4.97 23.94
C PRO A 321 28.88 4.42 25.33
N ALA A 322 29.20 3.14 25.40
CA ALA A 322 29.69 2.54 26.64
C ALA A 322 31.02 3.18 27.07
N ARG A 323 31.21 3.28 28.38
CA ARG A 323 32.52 3.59 28.97
C ARG A 323 33.42 2.35 28.82
N GLU A 324 34.73 2.55 28.74
CA GLU A 324 35.70 1.44 28.67
C GLU A 324 35.43 0.43 29.79
N GLY A 325 35.14 -0.82 29.42
CA GLY A 325 34.92 -1.94 30.34
C GLY A 325 33.45 -2.33 30.61
N GLU A 326 32.47 -1.59 30.09
CA GLU A 326 31.04 -1.95 30.18
C GLU A 326 30.51 -2.50 28.85
N PRO A 327 29.60 -3.50 28.87
CA PRO A 327 28.95 -3.98 27.65
C PRO A 327 28.16 -2.84 26.98
N ALA A 328 28.20 -2.76 25.66
CA ALA A 328 27.53 -1.68 24.95
C ALA A 328 26.01 -1.82 25.14
N PRO A 329 25.27 -0.75 25.46
CA PRO A 329 23.80 -0.81 25.52
C PRO A 329 23.17 -1.32 24.21
N ALA A 330 23.88 -1.11 23.08
CA ALA A 330 23.51 -1.61 21.77
C ALA A 330 23.65 -3.15 21.61
N ASP A 331 24.43 -3.83 22.45
CA ASP A 331 24.65 -5.28 22.36
C ASP A 331 23.35 -6.06 22.59
N ARG A 332 22.46 -5.55 23.46
CA ARG A 332 21.13 -6.14 23.69
C ARG A 332 20.25 -6.12 22.44
N TRP A 333 20.44 -5.14 21.57
CA TRP A 333 19.65 -4.96 20.36
C TRP A 333 20.04 -5.92 19.22
N HIS A 334 21.14 -6.67 19.36
CA HIS A 334 21.43 -7.78 18.44
C HIS A 334 20.38 -8.88 18.54
N MET A 335 19.97 -9.23 19.76
CA MET A 335 18.95 -10.27 20.00
C MET A 335 17.57 -9.82 19.53
N PHE A 336 17.21 -8.55 19.79
CA PHE A 336 15.93 -7.99 19.37
C PHE A 336 15.79 -7.85 17.85
N GLY A 337 16.90 -7.85 17.11
CA GLY A 337 16.90 -7.80 15.65
C GLY A 337 16.27 -9.04 14.96
N GLN A 338 16.06 -10.12 15.70
CA GLN A 338 15.41 -11.35 15.21
C GLN A 338 13.92 -11.42 15.57
N GLU A 339 13.40 -10.44 16.32
CA GLU A 339 11.98 -10.39 16.68
C GLU A 339 11.12 -9.92 15.50
N ASP A 340 9.83 -10.29 15.52
CA ASP A 340 8.88 -9.86 14.51
C ASP A 340 8.83 -8.32 14.41
N ASN A 341 8.77 -7.80 13.18
CA ASN A 341 8.71 -6.37 12.89
C ASN A 341 9.97 -5.54 13.28
N ALA A 342 11.06 -6.18 13.72
CA ALA A 342 12.31 -5.48 14.05
C ALA A 342 12.90 -4.68 12.88
N ALA A 343 12.77 -5.17 11.65
CA ALA A 343 13.23 -4.47 10.44
C ALA A 343 12.45 -3.17 10.19
N ALA A 344 11.13 -3.17 10.45
CA ALA A 344 10.29 -1.97 10.33
C ALA A 344 10.68 -0.92 11.40
N PHE A 345 10.96 -1.37 12.63
CA PHE A 345 11.41 -0.46 13.68
C PHE A 345 12.82 0.09 13.42
N SER A 346 13.72 -0.70 12.83
CA SER A 346 15.05 -0.23 12.38
C SER A 346 14.93 0.90 11.36
N LEU A 347 14.08 0.70 10.34
CA LEU A 347 13.75 1.73 9.35
C LEU A 347 13.17 2.99 9.99
N PHE A 348 12.28 2.83 10.97
CA PHE A 348 11.71 3.93 11.72
C PHE A 348 12.78 4.75 12.46
N LEU A 349 13.70 4.09 13.19
CA LEU A 349 14.78 4.77 13.90
C LEU A 349 15.74 5.51 12.96
N ASP A 350 16.02 4.93 11.80
CA ASP A 350 16.82 5.60 10.78
C ASP A 350 16.13 6.85 10.26
N ARG A 351 14.86 6.75 9.89
CA ARG A 351 14.08 7.93 9.45
C ARG A 351 13.96 8.98 10.56
N LEU A 352 13.78 8.54 11.81
CA LEU A 352 13.72 9.46 12.95
C LEU A 352 15.05 10.20 13.14
N SER A 353 16.19 9.57 12.81
CA SER A 353 17.51 10.19 12.96
C SER A 353 17.79 11.26 11.89
N GLU A 354 16.96 11.31 10.85
CA GLU A 354 17.05 12.34 9.81
C GLU A 354 16.16 13.54 10.11
N THR A 355 15.27 13.42 11.10
CA THR A 355 14.50 14.56 11.57
C THR A 355 15.46 15.59 12.16
N GLU A 356 15.17 16.87 11.93
CA GLU A 356 16.04 17.95 12.43
C GLU A 356 16.18 17.97 13.95
N ASN A 357 15.20 17.41 14.67
CA ASN A 357 15.24 17.16 16.10
C ASN A 357 16.51 16.37 16.50
N PHE A 358 16.93 15.40 15.68
CA PHE A 358 18.15 14.64 15.95
C PHE A 358 19.42 15.46 15.73
N MET A 359 19.47 16.30 14.69
CA MET A 359 20.68 17.05 14.33
C MET A 359 20.97 18.24 15.25
N LYS A 360 19.95 18.80 15.93
CA LYS A 360 20.09 20.06 16.68
C LYS A 360 19.60 20.01 18.13
N ASP A 361 18.74 19.07 18.52
CA ASP A 361 18.21 18.97 19.88
C ASP A 361 18.84 17.79 20.67
N ALA A 362 19.87 18.11 21.46
CA ALA A 362 20.51 17.14 22.33
C ALA A 362 19.54 16.53 23.37
N GLY A 363 18.48 17.25 23.76
CA GLY A 363 17.44 16.78 24.66
C GLY A 363 16.52 15.75 24.00
N PHE A 364 16.23 15.92 22.70
CA PHE A 364 15.46 14.94 21.94
C PHE A 364 16.19 13.60 21.82
N LYS A 365 17.49 13.62 21.47
CA LYS A 365 18.30 12.39 21.43
C LYS A 365 18.33 11.69 22.79
N ALA A 366 18.45 12.44 23.88
CA ALA A 366 18.39 11.88 25.24
C ALA A 366 17.02 11.25 25.57
N GLN A 367 15.92 11.87 25.13
CA GLN A 367 14.57 11.33 25.32
C GLN A 367 14.38 10.00 24.56
N ILE A 368 14.80 9.94 23.29
CA ILE A 368 14.72 8.70 22.50
C ILE A 368 15.64 7.62 23.07
N SER A 369 16.85 7.99 23.52
CA SER A 369 17.75 7.05 24.20
C SER A 369 17.11 6.45 25.46
N SER A 370 16.50 7.29 26.32
CA SER A 370 15.77 6.82 27.50
C SER A 370 14.61 5.89 27.14
N TRP A 371 13.90 6.19 26.07
CA TRP A 371 12.80 5.36 25.58
C TRP A 371 13.28 4.00 25.05
N LEU A 372 14.40 3.97 24.32
CA LEU A 372 15.04 2.73 23.87
C LEU A 372 15.50 1.86 25.04
N VAL A 373 16.00 2.47 26.12
CA VAL A 373 16.35 1.73 27.34
C VAL A 373 15.13 1.05 27.96
N GLN A 374 13.98 1.74 28.02
CA GLN A 374 12.72 1.17 28.52
C GLN A 374 12.23 0.02 27.64
N LEU A 375 12.28 0.17 26.31
CA LEU A 375 11.93 -0.89 25.37
C LEU A 375 12.82 -2.13 25.51
N ALA A 376 14.10 -1.95 25.87
CA ALA A 376 15.01 -3.07 26.06
C ALA A 376 14.67 -3.89 27.32
N GLU A 377 14.02 -3.29 28.32
CA GLU A 377 13.63 -3.93 29.58
C GLU A 377 12.24 -4.58 29.53
N ASP A 378 11.39 -4.16 28.59
CA ASP A 378 9.99 -4.57 28.51
C ASP A 378 9.63 -5.23 27.18
N GLU A 379 9.55 -6.55 27.17
CA GLU A 379 9.23 -7.36 25.98
C GLU A 379 7.83 -7.06 25.41
N ALA A 380 6.82 -6.91 26.28
CA ALA A 380 5.45 -6.66 25.84
C ALA A 380 5.29 -5.27 25.21
N LEU A 381 5.92 -4.25 25.81
CA LEU A 381 5.95 -2.90 25.23
C LEU A 381 6.73 -2.87 23.91
N ARG A 382 7.85 -3.59 23.84
CA ARG A 382 8.68 -3.68 22.63
C ARG A 382 7.93 -4.33 21.47
N ALA A 383 7.27 -5.46 21.70
CA ALA A 383 6.46 -6.13 20.68
C ALA A 383 5.32 -5.23 20.15
N LYS A 384 4.57 -4.57 21.05
CA LYS A 384 3.51 -3.60 20.66
C LYS A 384 4.10 -2.45 19.82
N THR A 385 5.25 -1.90 20.24
CA THR A 385 5.92 -0.79 19.55
C THR A 385 6.43 -1.20 18.16
N PHE A 386 7.01 -2.40 18.03
CA PHE A 386 7.51 -2.89 16.74
C PHE A 386 6.36 -3.14 15.75
N ALA A 387 5.24 -3.70 16.20
CA ALA A 387 4.05 -3.87 15.36
C ALA A 387 3.54 -2.54 14.80
N MET A 388 3.50 -1.49 15.62
CA MET A 388 3.11 -0.14 15.16
C MET A 388 4.09 0.46 14.15
N ALA A 389 5.38 0.13 14.26
CA ALA A 389 6.37 0.58 13.29
C ALA A 389 6.10 0.02 11.89
N THR A 390 5.52 -1.17 11.78
CA THR A 390 5.10 -1.75 10.51
C THR A 390 3.98 -0.93 9.86
N GLU A 391 2.96 -0.51 10.61
CA GLU A 391 1.90 0.36 10.08
C GLU A 391 2.45 1.72 9.63
N ALA A 392 3.33 2.30 10.44
CA ALA A 392 3.98 3.58 10.17
C ALA A 392 4.96 3.57 8.99
N THR A 393 5.60 2.42 8.72
CA THR A 393 6.52 2.26 7.59
C THR A 393 5.82 1.75 6.33
N ALA A 394 4.64 1.12 6.46
CA ALA A 394 3.79 0.66 5.37
C ALA A 394 2.95 1.78 4.73
N SER A 395 2.53 2.80 5.49
CA SER A 395 1.94 4.01 4.89
C SER A 395 3.06 4.84 4.26
N CYS A 396 3.21 4.75 2.94
CA CYS A 396 4.16 5.55 2.16
C CYS A 396 3.82 7.04 2.28
N GLN A 397 4.38 7.70 3.30
CA GLN A 397 5.37 8.80 3.21
C GLN A 397 5.31 9.79 4.34
N ASP A 398 4.22 9.86 5.08
CA ASP A 398 4.12 10.77 6.19
C ASP A 398 3.70 10.03 7.43
N ARG A 399 4.42 10.31 8.53
CA ARG A 399 4.07 10.08 9.96
C ARG A 399 5.20 9.48 10.81
N VAL A 400 6.50 9.73 10.59
CA VAL A 400 7.52 9.36 11.61
C VAL A 400 7.22 10.04 12.95
N THR A 401 6.83 11.32 12.93
CA THR A 401 6.47 12.07 14.14
C THR A 401 5.15 11.60 14.75
N LEU A 402 4.15 11.25 13.94
CA LEU A 402 2.91 10.70 14.45
C LEU A 402 3.08 9.26 14.94
N ALA A 403 3.84 8.42 14.24
CA ALA A 403 4.18 7.09 14.68
C ALA A 403 4.92 7.16 16.02
N LEU A 404 5.87 8.09 16.18
CA LEU A 404 6.47 8.38 17.48
C LEU A 404 5.42 8.77 18.53
N HIS A 405 4.46 9.62 18.17
CA HIS A 405 3.37 10.03 19.07
C HIS A 405 2.46 8.85 19.48
N GLN A 406 2.06 8.01 18.51
CA GLN A 406 1.25 6.83 18.75
C GLN A 406 2.01 5.79 19.58
N MET A 407 3.30 5.57 19.29
CA MET A 407 4.17 4.70 20.09
C MET A 407 4.33 5.21 21.53
N LYS A 408 4.49 6.53 21.72
CA LYS A 408 4.47 7.14 23.05
C LYS A 408 3.12 6.95 23.76
N ASN A 409 1.99 7.03 23.03
CA ASN A 409 0.67 6.73 23.60
C ASN A 409 0.61 5.28 24.12
N VAL A 410 1.08 4.32 23.31
CA VAL A 410 1.11 2.90 23.72
C VAL A 410 2.01 2.67 24.92
N GLN A 411 3.17 3.33 24.98
CA GLN A 411 3.98 3.33 26.19
C GLN A 411 3.20 3.80 27.42
N LEU A 412 2.50 4.91 27.32
CA LEU A 412 1.74 5.47 28.44
C LEU A 412 0.59 4.56 28.89
N VAL A 413 -0.11 3.94 27.94
CA VAL A 413 -1.14 2.93 28.24
C VAL A 413 -0.51 1.73 28.97
N HIS A 414 0.64 1.27 28.52
CA HIS A 414 1.36 0.15 29.12
C HIS A 414 1.92 0.46 30.52
N ASP A 415 2.48 1.66 30.71
CA ASP A 415 2.94 2.14 32.02
C ASP A 415 1.76 2.28 33.02
N ALA A 416 0.58 2.66 32.52
CA ALA A 416 -0.66 2.66 33.30
C ALA A 416 -1.18 1.24 33.63
N GLU A 417 -1.11 0.29 32.68
CA GLU A 417 -1.43 -1.13 32.88
C GLU A 417 -0.54 -1.75 33.98
N LYS A 418 0.75 -1.39 34.03
CA LYS A 418 1.71 -1.86 35.04
C LYS A 418 1.60 -1.15 36.40
N GLY A 419 0.67 -0.20 36.56
CA GLY A 419 0.46 0.51 37.81
C GLY A 419 1.53 1.57 38.14
N GLN A 420 2.36 2.01 37.18
CA GLN A 420 3.38 3.04 37.45
C GLN A 420 2.76 4.37 37.92
N TYR A 421 1.54 4.66 37.49
CA TYR A 421 0.80 5.86 37.87
C TYR A 421 -0.12 5.65 39.08
N ASP A 422 -0.03 4.51 39.77
CA ASP A 422 -0.95 4.20 40.88
C ASP A 422 -0.87 5.21 42.01
N ASN A 423 0.35 5.66 42.33
CA ASN A 423 0.64 6.65 43.35
C ASN A 423 0.79 8.08 42.79
N ASN A 424 0.61 8.29 41.49
CA ASN A 424 0.81 9.59 40.82
C ASN A 424 -0.24 9.86 39.74
N LEU A 425 -1.50 9.91 40.16
CA LEU A 425 -2.64 10.28 39.31
C LEU A 425 -2.49 11.67 38.65
N ALA A 426 -1.81 12.59 39.32
CA ALA A 426 -1.57 13.93 38.79
C ALA A 426 -0.71 13.89 37.51
N ALA A 427 0.32 13.04 37.48
CA ALA A 427 1.14 12.84 36.28
C ALA A 427 0.32 12.22 35.14
N LEU A 428 -0.49 11.20 35.40
CA LEU A 428 -1.33 10.56 34.39
C LEU A 428 -2.33 11.54 33.77
N VAL A 429 -2.98 12.38 34.59
CA VAL A 429 -3.90 13.42 34.11
C VAL A 429 -3.18 14.50 33.32
N ALA A 430 -1.97 14.90 33.75
CA ALA A 430 -1.16 15.87 33.01
C ALA A 430 -0.78 15.34 31.62
N THR A 431 -0.37 14.07 31.55
CA THR A 431 -0.07 13.40 30.29
C THR A 431 -1.31 13.26 29.41
N GLY A 432 -2.44 12.82 29.96
CA GLY A 432 -3.70 12.72 29.21
C GLY A 432 -4.16 14.05 28.62
N ARG A 433 -3.99 15.16 29.35
CA ARG A 433 -4.25 16.52 28.84
C ARG A 433 -3.35 16.88 27.67
N GLU A 434 -2.07 16.55 27.74
CA GLU A 434 -1.14 16.81 26.64
C GLU A 434 -1.52 16.02 25.38
N MET A 435 -1.83 14.73 25.53
CA MET A 435 -2.27 13.86 24.43
C MET A 435 -3.56 14.38 23.76
N PHE A 436 -4.54 14.77 24.57
CA PHE A 436 -5.77 15.40 24.07
C PHE A 436 -5.48 16.64 23.21
N ARG A 437 -4.57 17.51 23.67
CA ARG A 437 -4.18 18.71 22.91
C ARG A 437 -3.51 18.34 21.59
N LEU A 438 -2.62 17.35 21.58
CA LEU A 438 -1.95 16.89 20.37
C LEU A 438 -2.91 16.26 19.35
N GLU A 439 -3.91 15.53 19.81
CA GLU A 439 -4.97 14.96 18.97
C GLU A 439 -5.85 16.05 18.35
N LYS A 440 -6.24 17.07 19.13
CA LYS A 440 -6.99 18.22 18.61
C LYS A 440 -6.18 19.05 17.61
N LEU A 441 -4.88 19.24 17.85
CA LEU A 441 -4.00 19.89 16.88
C LEU A 441 -3.87 19.08 15.59
N GLU A 442 -3.93 17.75 15.65
CA GLU A 442 -3.90 16.90 14.45
C GLU A 442 -5.16 17.10 13.62
N GLN A 443 -6.32 17.16 14.27
CA GLN A 443 -7.59 17.45 13.59
C GLN A 443 -7.54 18.82 12.90
N ILE A 444 -7.12 19.87 13.61
CA ILE A 444 -7.03 21.23 13.07
C ILE A 444 -6.04 21.30 11.91
N ALA A 445 -4.89 20.62 12.04
CA ALA A 445 -3.90 20.55 10.97
C ALA A 445 -4.46 19.86 9.73
N ARG A 446 -5.18 18.75 9.88
CA ARG A 446 -5.82 18.03 8.78
C ARG A 446 -6.89 18.88 8.07
N GLU A 447 -7.72 19.58 8.85
CA GLU A 447 -8.72 20.51 8.30
C GLU A 447 -8.03 21.62 7.49
N LYS A 448 -6.99 22.24 8.05
CA LYS A 448 -6.20 23.27 7.35
C LYS A 448 -5.54 22.73 6.08
N ALA A 449 -4.90 21.58 6.15
CA ALA A 449 -4.24 20.96 5.00
C ALA A 449 -5.23 20.68 3.86
N GLY A 450 -6.47 20.30 4.18
CA GLY A 450 -7.56 20.14 3.22
C GLY A 450 -7.99 21.43 2.51
N THR A 451 -7.71 22.61 3.09
CA THR A 451 -7.98 23.91 2.45
C THR A 451 -6.87 24.39 1.52
N LEU A 452 -5.68 23.79 1.61
CA LEU A 452 -4.53 24.20 0.82
C LEU A 452 -4.51 23.49 -0.55
N ALA A 453 -4.42 24.27 -1.62
CA ALA A 453 -4.22 23.76 -2.98
C ALA A 453 -2.84 23.14 -3.19
N LEU A 454 -1.83 23.60 -2.44
CA LEU A 454 -0.49 23.03 -2.36
C LEU A 454 -0.21 22.70 -0.90
N ALA A 455 -0.17 21.41 -0.54
CA ALA A 455 -0.11 20.96 0.84
C ALA A 455 1.02 19.97 1.09
N ASP A 456 1.75 20.19 2.19
CA ASP A 456 2.60 19.23 2.89
C ASP A 456 1.94 18.99 4.26
N ASP A 457 1.22 17.88 4.38
CA ASP A 457 0.35 17.60 5.53
C ASP A 457 1.17 17.49 6.84
N VAL A 458 2.41 17.00 6.76
CA VAL A 458 3.32 16.90 7.92
C VAL A 458 3.84 18.26 8.36
N GLU A 459 4.27 19.11 7.42
CA GLU A 459 4.74 20.44 7.77
C GLU A 459 3.60 21.32 8.34
N VAL A 460 2.35 21.15 7.88
CA VAL A 460 1.18 21.80 8.49
C VAL A 460 1.02 21.38 9.95
N TYR A 461 1.10 20.08 10.26
CA TYR A 461 0.97 19.58 11.62
C TYR A 461 2.12 20.03 12.54
N LEU A 462 3.37 19.92 12.05
CA LEU A 462 4.56 20.37 12.77
C LEU A 462 4.52 21.87 13.06
N ALA A 463 3.98 22.68 12.14
CA ALA A 463 3.80 24.11 12.36
C ALA A 463 2.94 24.40 13.59
N TYR A 464 1.78 23.76 13.71
CA TYR A 464 0.90 23.95 14.87
C TYR A 464 1.55 23.48 16.17
N GLN A 465 2.12 22.27 16.18
CA GLN A 465 2.78 21.72 17.36
C GLN A 465 3.92 22.63 17.85
N ASN A 466 4.82 23.02 16.95
CA ASN A 466 5.98 23.83 17.28
C ASN A 466 5.59 25.23 17.77
N LYS A 467 4.71 25.92 17.03
CA LYS A 467 4.33 27.30 17.35
C LYS A 467 3.44 27.40 18.59
N LEU A 468 2.63 26.38 18.87
CA LEU A 468 1.76 26.34 20.04
C LEU A 468 2.36 25.61 21.24
N LYS A 469 3.58 25.08 21.14
CA LYS A 469 4.30 24.38 22.21
C LYS A 469 4.21 25.10 23.55
N LYS A 470 4.60 26.39 23.58
CA LYS A 470 4.59 27.19 24.81
C LYS A 470 3.17 27.52 25.28
N ALA A 471 2.28 27.85 24.34
CA ALA A 471 0.93 28.30 24.63
C ALA A 471 0.02 27.18 25.17
N LEU A 472 0.26 25.94 24.74
CA LEU A 472 -0.48 24.73 25.11
C LEU A 472 0.30 23.80 26.04
N GLY A 473 1.51 24.19 26.48
CA GLY A 473 2.32 23.43 27.42
C GLY A 473 2.68 22.02 26.92
N LEU A 474 3.06 21.89 25.65
CA LEU A 474 3.43 20.62 25.04
C LEU A 474 4.88 20.27 25.43
N THR A 475 5.04 19.37 26.39
CA THR A 475 6.36 18.99 26.93
C THR A 475 7.09 17.98 26.03
N SER A 476 6.33 17.22 25.24
CA SER A 476 6.80 16.16 24.36
C SER A 476 7.21 16.62 22.95
N VAL A 477 6.89 17.87 22.59
CA VAL A 477 7.14 18.47 21.27
C VAL A 477 8.47 19.23 21.28
N THR A 478 9.26 19.13 20.22
CA THR A 478 10.57 19.81 20.09
C THR A 478 10.44 21.27 19.69
N ALA A 479 11.49 22.07 19.93
CA ALA A 479 11.43 23.52 19.89
C ALA A 479 11.63 24.18 18.52
N GLU A 480 12.13 23.47 17.49
CA GLU A 480 12.49 24.10 16.20
C GLU A 480 11.87 23.42 14.96
N MET A 481 11.60 24.24 13.93
CA MET A 481 11.05 23.85 12.62
C MET A 481 11.74 24.68 11.53
N ARG A 482 12.33 24.05 10.50
CA ARG A 482 13.02 24.75 9.40
C ARG A 482 12.10 25.26 8.30
N PHE A 483 10.95 24.62 8.07
CA PHE A 483 10.10 24.90 6.92
C PHE A 483 8.73 25.50 7.27
N PHE A 484 8.67 26.35 8.31
CA PHE A 484 7.42 27.06 8.66
C PHE A 484 6.80 27.80 7.46
N GLY A 485 7.62 28.42 6.60
CA GLY A 485 7.16 29.12 5.40
C GLY A 485 6.54 28.21 4.31
N VAL A 486 6.66 26.89 4.45
CA VAL A 486 6.13 25.89 3.51
C VAL A 486 4.77 25.34 3.97
N SER A 487 4.49 25.40 5.28
CA SER A 487 3.28 24.85 5.90
C SER A 487 1.97 25.54 5.51
N GLY A 488 2.00 26.76 4.97
CA GLY A 488 0.78 27.53 4.68
C GLY A 488 -0.04 27.94 5.92
N VAL A 489 0.49 27.75 7.14
CA VAL A 489 -0.14 28.13 8.40
C VAL A 489 0.15 29.61 8.72
N THR A 490 -0.91 30.39 8.92
CA THR A 490 -0.82 31.81 9.23
C THR A 490 -0.84 32.10 10.73
N VAL A 491 -0.50 33.33 11.12
CA VAL A 491 -0.57 33.76 12.54
C VAL A 491 -2.00 33.70 13.08
N SER A 492 -3.00 34.03 12.25
CA SER A 492 -4.42 33.92 12.63
C SER A 492 -4.84 32.47 12.82
N ASP A 493 -4.34 31.55 12.00
CA ASP A 493 -4.63 30.12 12.14
C ASP A 493 -4.11 29.59 13.49
N LEU A 494 -2.89 30.00 13.88
CA LEU A 494 -2.31 29.63 15.18
C LEU A 494 -3.13 30.14 16.35
N GLN A 495 -3.59 31.40 16.30
CA GLN A 495 -4.43 31.99 17.34
C GLN A 495 -5.78 31.28 17.45
N ALA A 496 -6.42 30.97 16.33
CA ALA A 496 -7.67 30.24 16.29
C ALA A 496 -7.51 28.81 16.85
N ALA A 497 -6.44 28.12 16.45
CA ALA A 497 -6.13 26.77 16.93
C ALA A 497 -5.88 26.74 18.44
N GLU A 498 -5.14 27.73 18.98
CA GLU A 498 -4.92 27.84 20.43
C GLU A 498 -6.24 27.98 21.21
N LEU A 499 -7.13 28.85 20.73
CA LEU A 499 -8.45 29.07 21.34
C LEU A 499 -9.32 27.81 21.26
N GLN A 500 -9.34 27.15 20.10
CA GLN A 500 -10.12 25.94 19.87
C GLN A 500 -9.68 24.80 20.77
N VAL A 501 -8.36 24.56 20.89
CA VAL A 501 -7.83 23.52 21.77
C VAL A 501 -8.14 23.82 23.24
N LYS A 502 -7.95 25.06 23.70
CA LYS A 502 -8.27 25.47 25.07
C LYS A 502 -9.76 25.38 25.39
N ALA A 503 -10.63 25.64 24.41
CA ALA A 503 -12.07 25.48 24.56
C ALA A 503 -12.45 24.00 24.63
N ALA A 504 -11.95 23.18 23.70
CA ALA A 504 -12.19 21.74 23.67
C ALA A 504 -11.69 21.04 24.95
N GLU A 505 -10.55 21.45 25.50
CA GLU A 505 -10.05 20.88 26.76
C GLU A 505 -10.98 21.17 27.95
N LYS A 506 -11.71 22.30 27.93
CA LYS A 506 -12.69 22.61 28.98
C LYS A 506 -13.97 21.81 28.86
N SER A 507 -14.43 21.53 27.64
CA SER A 507 -15.72 20.88 27.38
C SER A 507 -15.62 19.36 27.28
N GLU A 508 -14.61 18.83 26.60
CA GLU A 508 -14.57 17.43 26.13
C GLU A 508 -13.58 16.54 26.88
N LEU A 509 -12.58 17.13 27.55
CA LEU A 509 -11.49 16.37 28.19
C LEU A 509 -12.00 15.29 29.15
N ARG A 510 -13.08 15.57 29.90
CA ARG A 510 -13.63 14.62 30.87
C ARG A 510 -14.16 13.36 30.21
N GLU A 511 -14.91 13.50 29.12
CA GLU A 511 -15.45 12.37 28.36
C GLU A 511 -14.34 11.63 27.61
N TRP A 512 -13.40 12.36 27.04
CA TRP A 512 -12.24 11.80 26.36
C TRP A 512 -11.38 10.94 27.31
N ILE A 513 -11.08 11.43 28.52
CA ILE A 513 -10.30 10.68 29.53
C ILE A 513 -11.01 9.36 29.91
N LEU A 514 -12.35 9.32 29.92
CA LEU A 514 -13.11 8.10 30.22
C LEU A 514 -13.02 7.05 29.10
N GLN A 515 -12.69 7.46 27.88
CA GLN A 515 -12.51 6.58 26.72
C GLN A 515 -11.04 6.25 26.47
N TRP A 516 -10.11 6.97 27.11
CA TRP A 516 -8.68 6.77 26.92
C TRP A 516 -8.23 5.41 27.49
N GLY A 517 -7.56 4.61 26.66
CA GLY A 517 -7.14 3.23 26.96
C GLY A 517 -6.39 3.08 28.28
N ALA A 518 -5.54 4.05 28.63
CA ALA A 518 -4.74 4.03 29.86
C ALA A 518 -5.61 4.09 31.14
N VAL A 519 -6.74 4.82 31.09
CA VAL A 519 -7.62 5.03 32.25
C VAL A 519 -8.66 3.93 32.35
N THR A 520 -9.20 3.48 31.21
CA THR A 520 -10.17 2.37 31.15
C THR A 520 -9.56 1.04 31.59
N GLN A 521 -8.34 0.73 31.15
CA GLN A 521 -7.66 -0.50 31.57
C GLN A 521 -7.23 -0.48 33.03
N ARG A 522 -6.76 0.67 33.55
CA ARG A 522 -6.47 0.84 34.98
C ARG A 522 -7.72 0.67 35.84
N ALA A 523 -8.85 1.24 35.44
CA ALA A 523 -10.12 1.05 36.15
C ALA A 523 -10.51 -0.43 36.22
N GLY A 524 -10.25 -1.19 35.14
CA GLY A 524 -10.36 -2.64 35.10
C GLY A 524 -9.43 -3.33 36.10
N ALA A 525 -8.14 -2.98 36.12
CA ALA A 525 -7.14 -3.57 37.02
C ALA A 525 -7.43 -3.32 38.51
N GLN A 526 -7.88 -2.11 38.88
CA GLN A 526 -8.28 -1.80 40.26
C GLN A 526 -9.54 -2.55 40.69
N SER A 527 -10.50 -2.74 39.77
CA SER A 527 -11.72 -3.52 40.04
C SER A 527 -11.47 -5.03 40.18
N ALA A 528 -10.42 -5.55 39.54
CA ALA A 528 -10.00 -6.95 39.64
C ALA A 528 -9.22 -7.24 40.94
N GLY A 529 -8.52 -6.24 41.51
CA GLY A 529 -7.80 -6.36 42.78
C GLY A 529 -8.65 -6.24 44.05
N THR A 530 -9.97 -6.01 43.92
CA THR A 530 -10.94 -5.90 45.04
C THR A 530 -11.90 -7.08 45.16
N ARG A 531 -11.63 -8.22 44.51
CA ARG A 531 -12.39 -9.47 44.68
C ARG A 531 -11.59 -10.56 45.37
#